data_AF-A0A2I2G4Q7-F1
#
_entry.id   AF-A0A2I2G4Q7-F1
#
_cell.length_a   1.000
_cell.length_b   1.000
_cell.length_c   1.000
_cell.angle_alpha   90.00
_cell.angle_beta   90.00
_cell.angle_gamma   90.00
#
_symmetry.space_group_name_H-M   'P 1'
#
loop_
_entity.id
_entity.type
_entity.pdbx_description
1 polymer ?
#
loop_
_entity_poly.entity_id
_entity_poly.type
_entity_poly.pdbx_seq_one_letter_code
_entity_poly.pdbx_strand_id
1 'polypeptide(L)'
;MGFKTNSQLPLSFRLGSRLVFAKSATWIDARKPNVCHLELIQPFFLTLMQYTIGFLCPWIKARWPEWFLPEAVILKRPKPDWESEYATEKKAYELLRPIQGVITPYFYGEAVYDGSPALVLSAVTGQDL
;
A
#
# COMPACT_ATOMS: atom_id res chain seq x y z
N MET A 1 -2.45 20.87 27.12
CA MET A 1 -3.41 20.81 25.99
C MET A 1 -2.66 21.24 24.73
N GLY A 2 -2.05 20.29 24.01
CA GLY A 2 -1.32 20.60 22.78
C GLY A 2 -2.21 20.35 21.57
N PHE A 3 -2.60 21.40 20.85
CA PHE A 3 -3.22 21.27 19.54
C PHE A 3 -2.19 20.63 18.61
N LYS A 4 -2.38 19.36 18.22
CA LYS A 4 -1.59 18.77 17.14
C LYS A 4 -1.97 19.50 15.85
N THR A 5 -0.94 20.11 15.28
CA THR A 5 -0.92 20.87 14.05
C THR A 5 -1.56 20.11 12.89
N ASN A 6 -2.05 20.88 11.92
CA ASN A 6 -2.51 20.47 10.60
C ASN A 6 -1.44 19.58 9.92
N SER A 7 -1.40 18.29 10.26
CA SER A 7 -0.29 17.41 9.94
C SER A 7 -0.49 16.88 8.53
N GLN A 8 0.26 17.43 7.58
CA GLN A 8 0.41 16.83 6.25
C GLN A 8 0.74 15.35 6.39
N LEU A 9 0.07 14.53 5.59
CA LEU A 9 0.30 13.08 5.55
C LEU A 9 1.76 12.79 5.18
N PRO A 10 2.42 11.82 5.85
CA PRO A 10 3.76 11.42 5.45
C PRO A 10 3.79 10.99 3.98
N LEU A 11 4.77 11.51 3.24
CA LEU A 11 4.93 11.21 1.81
C LEU A 11 5.89 10.04 1.56
N SER A 12 6.14 9.21 2.58
CA SER A 12 6.96 8.03 2.42
C SER A 12 6.55 6.89 3.34
N PHE A 13 6.80 5.67 2.89
CA PHE A 13 6.62 4.44 3.66
C PHE A 13 7.74 3.46 3.31
N ARG A 14 8.02 2.52 4.21
CA ARG A 14 9.00 1.47 3.97
C ARG A 14 8.28 0.15 3.73
N LEU A 15 8.49 -0.45 2.56
CA LEU A 15 7.99 -1.78 2.20
C LEU A 15 9.19 -2.70 1.97
N GLY A 16 9.27 -3.76 2.77
CA GLY A 16 10.44 -4.64 2.77
C GLY A 16 11.73 -3.84 2.98
N SER A 17 12.65 -3.92 2.01
CA SER A 17 13.94 -3.25 2.05
C SER A 17 13.92 -1.79 1.57
N ARG A 18 12.85 -1.35 0.91
CA ARG A 18 12.81 -0.09 0.17
C ARG A 18 12.00 0.99 0.87
N LEU A 19 12.57 2.20 0.93
CA LEU A 19 11.82 3.42 1.22
C LEU A 19 11.18 3.95 -0.07
N VAL A 20 9.86 4.04 -0.06
CA VAL A 20 9.04 4.48 -1.19
C VAL A 20 8.54 5.88 -0.91
N PHE A 21 8.59 6.75 -1.93
CA PHE A 21 8.16 8.15 -1.85
C PHE A 21 6.92 8.38 -2.68
N ALA A 22 6.07 9.28 -2.18
CA ALA A 22 4.82 9.71 -2.80
C ALA A 22 4.89 11.19 -3.18
N LYS A 23 4.27 11.53 -4.31
CA LYS A 23 3.99 12.89 -4.76
C LYS A 23 2.92 13.53 -3.88
N SER A 24 1.90 12.74 -3.56
CA SER A 24 0.74 13.19 -2.80
C SER A 24 0.23 12.05 -1.91
N ALA A 25 -0.42 12.42 -0.81
CA ALA A 25 -1.09 11.50 0.09
C ALA A 25 -2.43 12.13 0.52
N THR A 26 -3.50 11.34 0.43
CA THR A 26 -4.87 11.78 0.74
C THR A 26 -5.58 10.74 1.60
N TRP A 27 -6.37 11.18 2.57
CA TRP A 27 -7.26 10.30 3.32
C TRP A 27 -8.43 9.91 2.43
N ILE A 28 -8.75 8.61 2.33
CA ILE A 28 -9.93 8.17 1.58
C ILE A 28 -11.21 8.58 2.30
N ASP A 29 -11.27 8.37 3.62
CA ASP A 29 -12.41 8.75 4.46
C ASP A 29 -11.91 9.64 5.59
N ALA A 30 -12.33 10.91 5.58
CA ALA A 30 -12.00 11.87 6.65
C ALA A 30 -12.52 11.42 8.03
N ARG A 31 -13.57 10.58 8.08
CA ARG A 31 -14.12 10.01 9.31
C ARG A 31 -13.38 8.76 9.79
N LYS A 32 -12.59 8.13 8.93
CA LYS A 32 -11.81 6.91 9.21
C LYS A 32 -10.38 7.09 8.72
N PRO A 33 -9.52 7.82 9.46
CA PRO A 33 -8.16 8.15 9.04
C PRO A 33 -7.20 6.96 9.21
N ASN A 34 -7.60 5.76 8.77
CA ASN A 34 -6.75 4.58 8.75
C ASN A 34 -6.44 4.13 7.32
N VAL A 35 -7.06 4.73 6.30
CA VAL A 35 -6.83 4.39 4.90
C VAL A 35 -6.37 5.62 4.12
N CYS A 36 -5.14 5.56 3.61
CA CYS A 36 -4.56 6.60 2.76
C CYS A 36 -4.47 6.13 1.31
N HIS A 37 -4.77 7.02 0.38
CA HIS A 37 -4.38 6.89 -1.03
C HIS A 37 -3.08 7.67 -1.26
N LEU A 38 -2.05 7.02 -1.80
CA LEU A 38 -0.76 7.61 -2.10
C LEU A 38 -0.47 7.51 -3.60
N GLU A 39 -0.11 8.63 -4.21
CA GLU A 39 0.42 8.68 -5.58
C GLU A 39 1.94 8.64 -5.51
N LEU A 40 2.56 7.59 -6.04
CA LEU A 40 3.98 7.31 -5.91
C LEU A 40 4.82 8.11 -6.91
N ILE A 41 6.03 8.44 -6.49
CA ILE A 41 7.07 8.90 -7.41
C ILE A 41 7.61 7.67 -8.12
N GLN A 42 7.22 7.49 -9.38
CA GLN A 42 7.80 6.50 -10.26
C GLN A 42 8.86 7.12 -11.17
N PRO A 43 10.15 6.76 -10.99
CA PRO A 43 11.16 7.03 -11.98
C PRO A 43 10.90 6.21 -13.24
N PHE A 44 11.04 6.84 -14.40
CA PHE A 44 10.85 6.20 -15.71
C PHE A 44 11.59 4.85 -15.86
N PHE A 45 12.83 4.76 -15.34
CA PHE A 45 13.62 3.53 -15.43
C PHE A 45 13.01 2.37 -14.63
N LEU A 46 12.30 2.63 -13.53
CA LEU A 46 11.62 1.59 -12.77
C LEU A 46 10.42 1.05 -13.56
N THR A 47 9.62 1.92 -14.17
CA THR A 47 8.48 1.51 -15.00
C THR A 47 8.93 0.62 -16.17
N LEU A 48 10.04 0.97 -16.83
CA LEU A 48 10.61 0.15 -17.91
C LEU A 48 11.10 -1.22 -17.41
N MET A 49 11.80 -1.24 -16.27
CA MET A 49 12.26 -2.48 -15.64
C MET A 49 11.10 -3.38 -15.17
N GLN A 50 10.05 -2.79 -14.60
CA GLN A 50 8.86 -3.51 -14.17
C GLN A 50 8.18 -4.23 -15.33
N TYR A 51 8.11 -3.59 -16.50
CA TYR A 51 7.51 -4.19 -17.70
C TYR A 51 8.33 -5.38 -18.20
N THR A 52 9.65 -5.22 -18.33
CA THR A 52 10.52 -6.27 -18.88
C THR A 52 10.72 -7.43 -17.89
N ILE A 53 11.03 -7.15 -16.64
CA ILE A 53 11.33 -8.16 -15.61
C ILE A 53 10.05 -8.81 -15.11
N GLY A 54 8.97 -8.04 -14.92
CA GLY A 54 7.69 -8.58 -14.45
C GLY A 54 7.07 -9.58 -15.43
N PHE A 55 7.29 -9.38 -16.73
CA PHE A 55 6.83 -10.30 -17.77
C PHE A 55 7.70 -11.56 -17.86
N LEU A 56 9.02 -11.40 -17.86
CA LEU A 56 9.96 -12.53 -18.05
C LEU A 56 10.15 -13.38 -16.78
N CYS A 57 10.00 -12.78 -15.59
CA CYS A 57 10.28 -13.45 -14.32
C CYS A 57 9.21 -13.14 -13.25
N PRO A 58 8.02 -13.76 -13.32
CA PRO A 58 6.93 -13.53 -12.36
C PRO A 58 7.30 -13.80 -10.90
N TRP A 59 8.24 -14.72 -10.67
CA TRP A 59 8.73 -15.07 -9.34
C TRP A 59 9.51 -13.94 -8.66
N ILE A 60 10.17 -13.05 -9.43
CA ILE A 60 10.89 -11.88 -8.89
C ILE A 60 9.89 -10.91 -8.28
N LYS A 61 8.76 -10.69 -8.97
CA LYS A 61 7.66 -9.83 -8.49
C LYS A 61 7.09 -10.33 -7.16
N ALA A 62 6.93 -11.65 -7.00
CA ALA A 62 6.45 -12.25 -5.77
C ALA A 62 7.49 -12.16 -4.62
N ARG A 63 8.79 -12.16 -4.94
CA ARG A 63 9.86 -12.11 -3.93
C ARG A 63 10.17 -10.69 -3.45
N TRP A 64 10.15 -9.71 -4.36
CA TRP A 64 10.48 -8.32 -4.04
C TRP A 64 9.41 -7.35 -4.54
N PRO A 65 8.19 -7.40 -3.96
CA PRO A 65 7.07 -6.59 -4.39
C PRO A 65 7.34 -5.09 -4.30
N GLU A 66 8.29 -4.66 -3.46
CA GLU A 66 8.65 -3.25 -3.28
C GLU A 66 9.20 -2.58 -4.54
N TRP A 67 9.69 -3.34 -5.53
CA TRP A 67 10.17 -2.81 -6.80
C TRP A 67 9.10 -2.78 -7.89
N PHE A 68 7.96 -3.42 -7.68
CA PHE A 68 6.88 -3.58 -8.67
C PHE A 68 5.58 -2.92 -8.23
N LEU A 69 5.68 -1.90 -7.37
CA LEU A 69 4.54 -1.07 -6.99
C LEU A 69 4.03 -0.27 -8.21
N PRO A 70 2.70 -0.11 -8.35
CA PRO A 70 2.07 0.73 -9.38
C PRO A 70 2.23 2.23 -9.05
N GLU A 71 1.67 3.10 -9.89
CA GLU A 71 1.77 4.56 -9.69
C GLU A 71 0.97 5.03 -8.48
N ALA A 72 -0.05 4.29 -8.06
CA ALA A 72 -0.86 4.63 -6.90
C ALA A 72 -1.17 3.40 -6.05
N VAL A 73 -1.10 3.56 -4.73
CA VAL A 73 -1.35 2.48 -3.76
C VAL A 73 -2.25 2.97 -2.64
N ILE A 74 -2.91 2.02 -1.99
CA ILE A 74 -3.62 2.25 -0.73
C ILE A 74 -2.74 1.76 0.42
N LEU A 75 -2.55 2.61 1.41
CA LEU A 75 -2.00 2.22 2.71
C LEU A 75 -3.14 2.08 3.71
N LYS A 76 -3.27 0.90 4.29
CA LYS A 76 -4.24 0.63 5.36
C LYS A 76 -3.53 0.37 6.68
N ARG A 77 -3.71 1.29 7.62
CA ARG A 77 -3.22 1.21 9.00
C ARG A 77 -4.21 0.41 9.86
N PRO A 78 -3.72 -0.28 10.91
CA PRO A 78 -4.60 -0.79 11.95
C PRO A 78 -5.31 0.38 12.64
N LYS A 79 -6.52 0.11 13.11
CA LYS A 79 -7.20 1.02 14.03
C LYS A 79 -6.62 0.81 15.45
N PRO A 80 -6.74 1.80 16.34
CA PRO A 80 -6.39 1.59 17.75
C PRO A 80 -7.15 0.38 18.31
N ASP A 81 -6.44 -0.49 19.04
CA ASP A 81 -6.98 -1.69 19.70
C ASP A 81 -7.60 -2.75 18.76
N TRP A 82 -7.21 -2.75 17.48
CA TRP A 82 -7.73 -3.65 16.42
C TRP A 82 -6.63 -4.54 15.82
N GLU A 83 -5.68 -4.98 16.64
CA GLU A 83 -4.54 -5.81 16.24
C GLU A 83 -4.99 -7.19 15.76
N SER A 84 -6.04 -7.74 16.38
CA SER A 84 -6.62 -9.03 15.98
C SER A 84 -7.27 -8.97 14.59
N GLU A 85 -8.01 -7.90 14.33
CA GLU A 85 -8.65 -7.62 13.06
C GLU A 85 -7.60 -7.37 11.98
N TYR A 86 -6.53 -6.66 12.29
CA TYR A 86 -5.40 -6.46 11.40
C TYR A 86 -4.74 -7.79 11.00
N ALA A 87 -4.47 -8.66 11.99
CA ALA A 87 -3.92 -9.99 11.73
C ALA A 87 -4.87 -10.88 10.92
N THR A 88 -6.18 -10.77 11.19
CA THR A 88 -7.23 -11.50 10.46
C THR A 88 -7.31 -11.01 9.01
N GLU A 89 -7.30 -9.71 8.79
CA GLU A 89 -7.31 -9.11 7.45
C GLU A 89 -6.07 -9.54 6.65
N LYS A 90 -4.89 -9.49 7.26
CA LYS A 90 -3.66 -9.98 6.63
C LYS A 90 -3.79 -11.44 6.19
N LYS A 91 -4.30 -12.32 7.07
CA LYS A 91 -4.55 -13.73 6.74
C LYS A 91 -5.57 -13.88 5.61
N ALA A 92 -6.61 -13.05 5.59
CA ALA A 92 -7.60 -13.05 4.52
C ALA A 92 -6.95 -12.76 3.16
N TYR A 93 -6.08 -11.74 3.07
CA TYR A 93 -5.34 -11.49 1.84
C TYR A 93 -4.47 -12.69 1.42
N GLU A 94 -3.74 -13.32 2.34
CA GLU A 94 -2.95 -14.52 2.04
C GLU A 94 -3.77 -15.69 1.49
N LEU A 95 -4.97 -15.91 2.03
CA LEU A 95 -5.90 -16.94 1.56
C LEU A 95 -6.49 -16.60 0.20
N LEU A 96 -6.75 -15.32 -0.05
CA LEU A 96 -7.35 -14.83 -1.30
C LEU A 96 -6.34 -14.55 -2.41
N ARG A 97 -5.05 -14.86 -2.22
CA ARG A 97 -3.98 -14.68 -3.23
C ARG A 97 -4.39 -15.08 -4.66
N PRO A 98 -5.10 -16.21 -4.91
CA PRO A 98 -5.48 -16.60 -6.27
C PRO A 98 -6.44 -15.65 -6.98
N ILE A 99 -7.20 -14.82 -6.25
CA ILE A 99 -8.22 -13.92 -6.82
C ILE A 99 -7.87 -12.43 -6.69
N GLN A 100 -6.71 -12.13 -6.12
CA GLN A 100 -6.21 -10.76 -5.97
C GLN A 100 -5.92 -10.11 -7.33
N GLY A 101 -6.16 -8.80 -7.42
CA GLY A 101 -6.01 -8.01 -8.65
C GLY A 101 -7.17 -8.17 -9.63
N VAL A 102 -8.13 -9.04 -9.33
CA VAL A 102 -9.35 -9.24 -10.14
C VAL A 102 -10.59 -8.94 -9.28
N ILE A 103 -10.74 -9.66 -8.17
CA ILE A 103 -11.91 -9.54 -7.28
C ILE A 103 -11.55 -8.71 -6.04
N THR A 104 -10.39 -8.97 -5.46
CA THR A 104 -9.89 -8.23 -4.29
C THR A 104 -8.66 -7.40 -4.64
N PRO A 105 -8.37 -6.32 -3.88
CA PRO A 105 -7.14 -5.57 -4.07
C PRO A 105 -5.91 -6.48 -4.01
N TYR A 106 -4.92 -6.18 -4.85
CA TYR A 106 -3.63 -6.86 -4.79
C TYR A 106 -2.88 -6.46 -3.53
N PHE A 107 -2.44 -7.43 -2.73
CA PHE A 107 -1.68 -7.23 -1.51
C PHE A 107 -0.19 -7.29 -1.81
N TYR A 108 0.49 -6.14 -1.74
CA TYR A 108 1.93 -6.05 -1.99
C TYR A 108 2.78 -6.38 -0.76
N GLY A 109 2.17 -6.43 0.43
CA GLY A 109 2.84 -6.79 1.67
C GLY A 109 2.65 -5.77 2.78
N GLU A 110 3.36 -6.01 3.87
CA GLU A 110 3.37 -5.15 5.05
C GLU A 110 4.42 -4.05 4.94
N ALA A 111 4.05 -2.85 5.36
CA ALA A 111 4.90 -1.67 5.39
C ALA A 111 4.94 -1.04 6.78
N VAL A 112 5.91 -0.15 6.95
CA VAL A 112 5.96 0.81 8.07
C VAL A 112 5.66 2.19 7.50
N TYR A 113 4.62 2.83 8.03
CA TYR A 113 4.16 4.17 7.65
C TYR A 113 3.95 5.00 8.91
N ASP A 114 4.63 6.14 9.01
CA ASP A 114 4.63 6.99 10.20
C ASP A 114 4.99 6.24 11.50
N GLY A 115 5.96 5.32 11.40
CA GLY A 115 6.34 4.43 12.52
C GLY A 115 5.32 3.35 12.89
N SER A 116 4.16 3.31 12.22
CA SER A 116 3.10 2.32 12.46
C SER A 116 3.08 1.25 11.37
N PRO A 117 2.67 0.00 11.67
CA PRO A 117 2.47 -1.01 10.64
C PRO A 117 1.31 -0.62 9.71
N ALA A 118 1.40 -1.01 8.45
CA ALA A 118 0.37 -0.81 7.44
C ALA A 118 0.38 -1.93 6.40
N LEU A 119 -0.75 -2.16 5.74
CA LEU A 119 -0.85 -3.02 4.56
C LEU A 119 -0.76 -2.15 3.30
N VAL A 120 0.02 -2.60 2.32
CA VAL A 120 0.12 -1.97 1.00
C VAL A 120 -0.76 -2.73 0.02
N LEU A 121 -1.75 -2.03 -0.53
CA LEU A 121 -2.76 -2.59 -1.43
C LEU A 121 -2.78 -1.84 -2.76
N SER A 122 -3.22 -2.49 -3.83
CA SER A 122 -3.50 -1.80 -5.09
C SER A 122 -4.62 -0.78 -4.90
N ALA A 123 -4.47 0.40 -5.50
CA ALA A 123 -5.59 1.30 -5.69
C ALA A 123 -6.68 0.61 -6.50
N VAL A 124 -7.87 0.48 -5.93
CA VAL A 124 -9.06 0.00 -6.63
C VAL A 124 -9.99 1.20 -6.79
N THR A 125 -10.32 1.53 -8.03
CA THR A 125 -11.33 2.55 -8.33
C THR A 125 -12.70 1.95 -8.02
N GLY A 126 -13.14 2.06 -6.77
CA GLY A 126 -14.52 1.77 -6.41
C GLY A 126 -15.41 2.94 -6.83
N GLN A 127 -16.49 2.66 -7.57
CA GLN A 127 -17.70 3.47 -7.43
C GLN A 127 -18.47 2.87 -6.26
N ASP A 128 -18.80 3.69 -5.27
CA ASP A 128 -19.81 3.31 -4.29
C ASP A 128 -21.10 2.99 -5.06
N LEU A 129 -21.59 1.75 -4.96
CA LEU A 129 -22.88 1.33 -5.51
C LEU A 129 -24.02 1.72 -4.58
#